data_AF-A0A8X6I4P8-F1
#
_entry.id   AF-A0A8X6I4P8-F1
#
_cell.length_a   1.000
_cell.length_b   1.000
_cell.length_c   1.000
_cell.angle_alpha   90.00
_cell.angle_beta   90.00
_cell.angle_gamma   90.00
#
_symmetry.space_group_name_H-M   'P 1'
#
loop_
_entity.id
_entity.type
_entity.pdbx_description
1 polymer ?
#
loop_
_entity_poly.entity_id
_entity_poly.type
_entity_poly.pdbx_seq_one_letter_code
_entity_poly.pdbx_strand_id
1 'polypeptide(L)'
;MAYGIGLGHDRTDEDVAYLFYNDQAPDTEKTAIGHLKGYLAFDGKSGVWVIHSIPKYTKPDKHEFPSNARPYGQMALCITFSTESLNDICKHLLFCNPNIYDYDISKSIKETLDETSQSLFSKKPKFIRKPPFVKETSLKSLSDVEFTGFAKDNQDVVDLYSEIIGPKLEINLIVETWRRGAGQVLEPFCRLSTKVIDVQAINMTFKNNDKQIDFTYTQDHSKWAISQDSASSMVCVADLNRMESQGKRGGGAVCFSSKPVWKAFKNIVDDINSCSDN
;
A
#
# COMPACT_ATOMS: atom_id res chain seq x y z
N MET A 1 -14.14 15.57 18.43
CA MET A 1 -14.58 16.29 17.20
C MET A 1 -13.81 15.79 15.98
N ALA A 2 -14.09 14.55 15.58
CA ALA A 2 -13.64 13.95 14.32
C ALA A 2 -14.53 14.42 13.15
N TYR A 3 -14.40 15.68 12.77
CA TYR A 3 -15.05 16.23 11.56
C TYR A 3 -14.09 16.09 10.39
N GLY A 4 -14.05 14.93 9.76
CA GLY A 4 -13.04 14.74 8.71
C GLY A 4 -12.80 13.34 8.19
N ILE A 5 -13.55 12.38 8.67
CA ILE A 5 -13.72 11.12 7.97
C ILE A 5 -15.24 11.08 7.85
N GLY A 6 -15.81 10.75 6.70
CA GLY A 6 -17.26 10.61 6.54
C GLY A 6 -17.90 9.50 7.40
N LEU A 7 -17.33 9.19 8.57
CA LEU A 7 -17.97 8.54 9.70
C LEU A 7 -19.19 9.41 10.02
N GLY A 8 -20.37 8.90 9.69
CA GLY A 8 -21.62 9.65 9.77
C GLY A 8 -21.75 10.46 11.05
N HIS A 9 -22.39 11.61 10.91
CA HIS A 9 -22.61 12.69 11.89
C HIS A 9 -23.34 12.27 13.20
N ASP A 10 -23.54 10.98 13.42
CA ASP A 10 -24.37 10.38 14.48
C ASP A 10 -23.62 9.40 15.40
N ARG A 11 -22.29 9.25 15.25
CA ARG A 11 -21.52 8.38 16.14
C ARG A 11 -20.98 9.19 17.30
N THR A 12 -21.37 8.83 18.52
CA THR A 12 -20.75 9.34 19.74
C THR A 12 -19.24 9.12 19.65
N ASP A 13 -18.43 10.11 20.05
CA ASP A 13 -16.94 10.09 20.11
C ASP A 13 -16.40 8.91 20.99
N GLU A 14 -17.24 7.98 21.44
CA GLU A 14 -16.94 6.92 22.41
C GLU A 14 -16.41 5.62 21.78
N ASP A 15 -16.63 5.36 20.50
CA ASP A 15 -16.23 4.12 19.81
C ASP A 15 -15.55 4.38 18.46
N VAL A 16 -14.51 5.22 18.40
CA VAL A 16 -13.79 5.51 17.16
C VAL A 16 -12.28 5.47 17.36
N ALA A 17 -11.59 4.88 16.38
CA ALA A 17 -10.15 4.95 16.23
C ALA A 17 -9.81 5.37 14.81
N TYR A 18 -8.92 6.33 14.66
CA TYR A 18 -8.39 6.71 13.35
C TYR A 18 -6.89 6.92 13.41
N LEU A 19 -6.22 6.72 12.29
CA LEU A 19 -4.80 6.96 12.16
C LEU A 19 -4.47 7.29 10.70
N PHE A 20 -3.79 8.41 10.51
CA PHE A 20 -3.31 8.88 9.22
C PHE A 20 -1.79 8.75 9.14
N TYR A 21 -1.31 8.18 8.04
CA TYR A 21 0.11 8.02 7.79
C TYR A 21 0.45 8.39 6.35
N ASN A 22 1.57 9.09 6.17
CA ASN A 22 2.07 9.47 4.86
C ASN A 22 3.54 9.88 5.03
N ASP A 23 4.43 9.27 4.28
CA ASP A 23 5.85 9.61 4.31
C ASP A 23 6.14 11.04 3.84
N GLN A 24 5.21 11.62 3.08
CA GLN A 24 5.13 13.04 2.74
C GLN A 24 3.80 13.60 3.24
N ALA A 25 3.65 13.69 4.56
CA ALA A 25 2.43 14.20 5.19
C ALA A 25 2.04 15.61 4.72
N PRO A 26 0.77 16.01 4.90
CA PRO A 26 0.37 17.39 4.65
C PRO A 26 1.28 18.39 5.39
N ASP A 27 1.60 19.52 4.76
CA ASP A 27 2.40 20.62 5.31
C ASP A 27 3.86 20.28 5.73
N THR A 28 4.39 19.11 5.35
CA THR A 28 5.81 18.79 5.50
C THR A 28 6.49 18.62 4.15
N GLU A 29 7.75 19.05 4.08
CA GLU A 29 8.63 18.83 2.94
C GLU A 29 9.63 17.67 3.17
N LYS A 30 9.63 17.08 4.37
CA LYS A 30 10.49 15.94 4.70
C LYS A 30 9.82 14.63 4.32
N THR A 31 10.61 13.75 3.70
CA THR A 31 10.24 12.35 3.47
C THR A 31 10.69 11.49 4.65
N ALA A 32 9.81 10.60 5.11
CA ALA A 32 10.09 9.68 6.21
C ALA A 32 10.72 8.34 5.78
N ILE A 33 11.09 7.53 6.77
CA ILE A 33 11.77 6.23 6.59
C ILE A 33 10.91 5.27 5.77
N GLY A 34 9.70 4.92 6.26
CA GLY A 34 8.75 4.14 5.49
C GLY A 34 8.24 4.91 4.26
N HIS A 35 8.00 4.25 3.13
CA HIS A 35 7.38 4.84 1.93
C HIS A 35 5.92 4.42 1.79
N LEU A 36 5.11 4.68 2.80
CA LEU A 36 3.71 4.27 2.80
C LEU A 36 2.80 5.43 3.11
N LYS A 37 1.61 5.39 2.51
CA LYS A 37 0.60 6.42 2.65
C LYS A 37 -0.78 5.79 2.74
N GLY A 38 -1.63 6.35 3.59
CA GLY A 38 -2.92 5.79 3.86
C GLY A 38 -3.52 6.30 5.15
N TYR A 39 -4.66 5.73 5.47
CA TYR A 39 -5.32 5.97 6.75
C TYR A 39 -6.21 4.79 7.09
N LEU A 40 -6.50 4.67 8.38
CA LEU A 40 -7.51 3.74 8.88
C LEU A 40 -8.51 4.49 9.74
N ALA A 41 -9.73 3.98 9.75
CA ALA A 41 -10.83 4.49 10.57
C ALA A 41 -11.73 3.32 10.97
N PHE A 42 -11.83 3.05 12.27
CA PHE A 42 -12.55 1.92 12.84
C PHE A 42 -13.53 2.40 13.90
N ASP A 43 -14.66 1.71 13.98
CA ASP A 43 -15.57 1.74 15.11
C ASP A 43 -15.49 0.44 15.93
N GLY A 44 -16.37 0.25 16.91
CA GLY A 44 -16.41 -0.98 17.72
C GLY A 44 -16.81 -2.27 16.97
N LYS A 45 -17.16 -2.21 15.69
CA LYS A 45 -17.64 -3.34 14.87
C LYS A 45 -16.84 -3.51 13.58
N SER A 46 -16.58 -2.43 12.86
CA SER A 46 -15.94 -2.45 11.54
C SER A 46 -15.12 -1.19 11.30
N GLY A 47 -14.32 -1.22 10.24
CA GLY A 47 -13.61 -0.04 9.79
C GLY A 47 -13.08 -0.18 8.38
N VAL A 48 -12.49 0.90 7.91
CA VAL A 48 -11.80 0.95 6.62
C VAL A 48 -10.30 1.08 6.84
N TRP A 49 -9.54 0.39 6.00
CA TRP A 49 -8.12 0.66 5.79
C TRP A 49 -7.91 1.06 4.34
N VAL A 50 -7.39 2.27 4.15
CA VAL A 50 -7.11 2.86 2.85
C VAL A 50 -5.61 2.96 2.66
N ILE A 51 -5.12 2.37 1.58
CA ILE A 51 -3.72 2.42 1.13
C ILE A 51 -3.70 3.23 -0.17
N HIS A 52 -2.79 4.19 -0.31
CA HIS A 52 -2.72 5.01 -1.51
C HIS A 52 -1.30 5.48 -1.86
N SER A 53 -1.12 6.01 -3.07
CA SER A 53 0.16 6.56 -3.53
C SER A 53 0.26 8.10 -3.43
N ILE A 54 -0.82 8.78 -3.04
CA ILE A 54 -0.99 10.24 -3.15
C ILE A 54 -0.15 11.00 -2.09
N PRO A 55 0.89 11.75 -2.48
CA PRO A 55 1.69 12.56 -1.55
C PRO A 55 0.89 13.76 -1.02
N LYS A 56 1.18 14.19 0.22
CA LYS A 56 0.50 15.32 0.90
C LYS A 56 -1.01 15.15 1.10
N TYR A 57 -1.54 13.94 0.87
CA TYR A 57 -2.93 13.58 1.12
C TYR A 57 -3.05 12.78 2.43
N THR A 58 -4.02 13.00 3.30
CA THR A 58 -5.02 14.09 3.35
C THR A 58 -4.97 14.73 4.73
N LYS A 59 -5.57 15.90 4.89
CA LYS A 59 -5.92 16.36 6.23
C LYS A 59 -7.30 15.81 6.61
N PRO A 60 -7.55 15.50 7.90
CA PRO A 60 -8.89 15.11 8.34
C PRO A 60 -9.89 16.24 8.08
N ASP A 61 -9.58 17.46 8.51
CA ASP A 61 -10.47 18.62 8.41
C ASP A 61 -10.62 19.20 6.99
N LYS A 62 -9.79 18.74 6.05
CA LYS A 62 -9.70 19.31 4.70
C LYS A 62 -9.39 18.24 3.64
N HIS A 63 -10.43 17.80 2.95
CA HIS A 63 -10.36 16.84 1.85
C HIS A 63 -10.12 17.52 0.50
N GLU A 64 -8.87 17.90 0.24
CA GLU A 64 -8.47 18.41 -1.07
C GLU A 64 -7.48 17.48 -1.74
N PHE A 65 -7.73 17.18 -3.02
CA PHE A 65 -6.78 16.44 -3.83
C PHE A 65 -5.54 17.31 -4.12
N PRO A 66 -4.34 16.91 -3.69
CA PRO A 66 -3.16 17.78 -3.73
C PRO A 66 -2.76 18.14 -5.16
N SER A 67 -2.45 19.40 -5.40
CA SER A 67 -2.09 19.90 -6.75
C SER A 67 -0.84 19.21 -7.30
N ASN A 68 0.12 18.87 -6.46
CA ASN A 68 1.35 18.15 -6.84
C ASN A 68 1.12 16.69 -7.25
N ALA A 69 -0.02 16.09 -6.87
CA ALA A 69 -0.35 14.72 -7.24
C ALA A 69 -1.09 14.63 -8.59
N ARG A 70 -1.73 15.73 -9.04
CA ARG A 70 -2.56 15.78 -10.27
C ARG A 70 -1.84 15.42 -11.57
N PRO A 71 -0.55 15.74 -11.77
CA PRO A 71 0.13 15.41 -13.02
C PRO A 71 0.49 13.91 -13.17
N TYR A 72 0.28 13.09 -12.14
CA TYR A 72 0.75 11.71 -12.09
C TYR A 72 -0.41 10.73 -11.96
N GLY A 73 -0.25 9.52 -12.51
CA GLY A 73 -1.07 8.38 -12.14
C GLY A 73 -0.99 8.14 -10.64
N GLN A 74 -2.13 7.83 -10.02
CA GLN A 74 -2.23 7.52 -8.59
C GLN A 74 -3.17 6.34 -8.41
N MET A 75 -3.05 5.65 -7.27
CA MET A 75 -4.03 4.65 -6.88
C MET A 75 -4.39 4.73 -5.40
N ALA A 76 -5.55 4.16 -5.10
CA ALA A 76 -5.97 3.86 -3.75
C ALA A 76 -6.69 2.51 -3.72
N LEU A 77 -6.48 1.76 -2.64
CA LEU A 77 -7.22 0.56 -2.28
C LEU A 77 -7.92 0.84 -0.94
N CYS A 78 -9.24 0.67 -0.90
CA CYS A 78 -10.04 0.80 0.31
C CYS A 78 -10.68 -0.56 0.62
N ILE A 79 -10.39 -1.09 1.81
CA ILE A 79 -10.92 -2.37 2.26
C ILE A 79 -11.68 -2.16 3.56
N THR A 80 -12.88 -2.71 3.64
CA THR A 80 -13.66 -2.74 4.88
C THR A 80 -13.37 -4.02 5.65
N PHE A 81 -13.02 -3.91 6.92
CA PHE A 81 -12.69 -5.02 7.81
C PHE A 81 -13.60 -5.03 9.04
N SER A 82 -13.72 -6.20 9.68
CA SER A 82 -14.14 -6.28 11.08
C SER A 82 -13.08 -5.61 11.97
N THR A 83 -13.48 -5.02 13.08
CA THR A 83 -12.56 -4.42 14.06
C THR A 83 -11.57 -5.44 14.64
N GLU A 84 -11.89 -6.73 14.59
CA GLU A 84 -10.98 -7.81 14.96
C GLU A 84 -9.68 -7.82 14.13
N SER A 85 -9.72 -7.37 12.87
CA SER A 85 -8.52 -7.27 12.02
C SER A 85 -7.59 -6.11 12.39
N LEU A 86 -8.01 -5.20 13.27
CA LEU A 86 -7.24 -3.99 13.57
C LEU A 86 -5.88 -4.30 14.21
N ASN A 87 -5.77 -5.35 15.05
CA ASN A 87 -4.47 -5.78 15.60
C ASN A 87 -3.49 -6.17 14.49
N ASP A 88 -3.95 -6.91 13.48
CA ASP A 88 -3.11 -7.38 12.39
C ASP A 88 -2.69 -6.25 11.45
N ILE A 89 -3.61 -5.32 11.16
CA ILE A 89 -3.30 -4.09 10.41
C ILE A 89 -2.28 -3.24 11.17
N CYS A 90 -2.45 -3.06 12.49
CA CYS A 90 -1.50 -2.30 13.31
C CYS A 90 -0.11 -2.92 13.28
N LYS A 91 -0.01 -4.24 13.42
CA LYS A 91 1.27 -4.96 13.36
C LYS A 91 1.90 -4.87 11.97
N HIS A 92 1.12 -4.98 10.90
CA HIS A 92 1.61 -4.76 9.54
C HIS A 92 2.26 -3.36 9.42
N LEU A 93 1.55 -2.32 9.87
CA LEU A 93 2.06 -0.95 9.84
C LEU A 93 3.31 -0.76 10.71
N LEU A 94 3.40 -1.39 11.90
CA LEU A 94 4.59 -1.30 12.75
C LEU A 94 5.86 -1.86 12.08
N PHE A 95 5.73 -2.84 11.19
CA PHE A 95 6.84 -3.34 10.38
C PHE A 95 7.26 -2.33 9.30
N CYS A 96 6.30 -1.60 8.71
CA CYS A 96 6.58 -0.66 7.63
C CYS A 96 7.20 0.67 8.09
N ASN A 97 7.24 0.95 9.41
CA ASN A 97 7.79 2.18 9.98
C ASN A 97 7.18 3.48 9.38
N PRO A 98 5.84 3.64 9.41
CA PRO A 98 5.13 4.78 8.85
C PRO A 98 5.42 6.09 9.58
N ASN A 99 5.33 7.18 8.84
CA ASN A 99 5.18 8.51 9.42
C ASN A 99 3.71 8.79 9.72
N ILE A 100 3.36 8.65 10.99
CA ILE A 100 2.02 8.92 11.52
C ILE A 100 1.97 10.39 11.91
N TYR A 101 1.04 11.14 11.32
CA TYR A 101 0.92 12.59 11.55
C TYR A 101 -0.35 12.99 12.28
N ASP A 102 -1.36 12.13 12.33
CA ASP A 102 -2.56 12.33 13.13
C ASP A 102 -3.18 10.98 13.50
N TYR A 103 -3.70 10.90 14.72
CA TYR A 103 -4.38 9.70 15.22
C TYR A 103 -5.21 10.03 16.45
N ASP A 104 -6.27 9.25 16.66
CA ASP A 104 -6.99 9.17 17.92
C ASP A 104 -7.51 7.74 18.12
N ILE A 105 -7.73 7.36 19.38
CA ILE A 105 -8.27 6.05 19.73
C ILE A 105 -9.11 6.15 21.00
N SER A 106 -10.39 5.79 20.89
CA SER A 106 -11.27 5.70 22.03
C SER A 106 -10.81 4.62 23.01
N LYS A 107 -11.19 4.77 24.27
CA LYS A 107 -10.85 3.80 25.32
C LYS A 107 -11.35 2.39 24.98
N SER A 108 -12.58 2.28 24.48
CA SER A 108 -13.20 0.99 24.14
C SER A 108 -12.42 0.24 23.06
N ILE A 109 -12.04 0.89 21.96
CA ILE A 109 -11.24 0.26 20.90
C ILE A 109 -9.81 -0.01 21.39
N LYS A 110 -9.23 0.88 22.18
CA LYS A 110 -7.89 0.64 22.74
C LYS A 110 -7.83 -0.64 23.57
N GLU A 111 -8.87 -0.94 24.34
CA GLU A 111 -8.98 -2.14 25.17
C GLU A 111 -9.12 -3.43 24.35
N THR A 112 -9.52 -3.36 23.07
CA THR A 112 -9.54 -4.53 22.17
C THR A 112 -8.19 -4.82 21.52
N LEU A 113 -7.22 -3.90 21.61
CA LEU A 113 -5.90 -4.04 21.01
C LEU A 113 -4.87 -4.62 21.98
N ASP A 114 -3.96 -5.45 21.47
CA ASP A 114 -2.79 -5.86 22.24
C ASP A 114 -1.80 -4.70 22.43
N GLU A 115 -0.90 -4.82 23.41
CA GLU A 115 0.05 -3.76 23.78
C GLU A 115 0.94 -3.31 22.60
N THR A 116 1.24 -4.23 21.68
CA THR A 116 2.05 -3.93 20.50
C THR A 116 1.26 -3.01 19.57
N SER A 117 0.01 -3.36 19.27
CA SER A 117 -0.87 -2.63 18.37
C SER A 117 -1.28 -1.28 18.95
N GLN A 118 -1.55 -1.21 20.25
CA GLN A 118 -1.81 0.06 20.96
C GLN A 118 -0.65 1.06 20.79
N SER A 119 0.59 0.58 20.67
CA SER A 119 1.75 1.47 20.54
C SER A 119 1.73 2.29 19.25
N LEU A 120 1.05 1.82 18.20
CA LEU A 120 0.91 2.55 16.94
C LEU A 120 0.17 3.89 17.14
N PHE A 121 -0.79 3.93 18.07
CA PHE A 121 -1.53 5.14 18.48
C PHE A 121 -0.80 5.91 19.58
N SER A 122 0.50 6.16 19.39
CA SER A 122 1.30 6.90 20.36
C SER A 122 2.38 7.75 19.69
N LYS A 123 2.94 8.70 20.44
CA LYS A 123 4.07 9.52 19.99
C LYS A 123 5.37 8.73 19.78
N LYS A 124 5.43 7.49 20.27
CA LYS A 124 6.62 6.61 20.17
C LYS A 124 6.19 5.18 19.84
N PRO A 125 5.76 4.90 18.60
CA PRO A 125 5.40 3.55 18.18
C PRO A 125 6.55 2.56 18.38
N LYS A 126 6.23 1.33 18.78
CA LYS A 126 7.21 0.27 18.97
C LYS A 126 7.55 -0.40 17.63
N PHE A 127 8.16 0.36 16.71
CA PHE A 127 8.64 -0.16 15.43
C PHE A 127 9.65 -1.30 15.61
N ILE A 128 9.76 -2.15 14.60
CA ILE A 128 10.61 -3.36 14.65
C ILE A 128 12.10 -2.98 14.73
N ARG A 129 12.80 -3.53 15.71
CA ARG A 129 14.24 -3.27 15.96
C ARG A 129 15.12 -4.52 15.87
N LYS A 130 14.51 -5.70 15.73
CA LYS A 130 15.20 -6.99 15.71
C LYS A 130 14.58 -7.88 14.64
N PRO A 131 15.36 -8.76 14.01
CA PRO A 131 14.85 -9.69 13.03
C PRO A 131 13.85 -10.68 13.66
N PRO A 132 12.91 -11.24 12.87
CA PRO A 132 12.73 -11.03 11.44
C PRO A 132 12.18 -9.64 11.10
N PHE A 133 12.65 -9.04 10.00
CA PHE A 133 12.27 -7.69 9.54
C PHE A 133 11.15 -7.69 8.50
N VAL A 134 10.61 -8.87 8.19
CA VAL A 134 9.51 -9.07 7.25
C VAL A 134 8.35 -9.72 8.00
N LYS A 135 7.13 -9.30 7.67
CA LYS A 135 5.90 -9.89 8.22
C LYS A 135 4.91 -10.19 7.11
N GLU A 136 4.42 -11.42 7.13
CA GLU A 136 3.22 -11.84 6.42
C GLU A 136 2.01 -11.74 7.36
N THR A 137 0.88 -11.34 6.82
CA THR A 137 -0.35 -11.11 7.57
C THR A 137 -1.55 -11.57 6.74
N SER A 138 -2.27 -12.58 7.22
CA SER A 138 -3.55 -12.97 6.64
C SER A 138 -4.63 -12.01 7.12
N LEU A 139 -5.38 -11.44 6.19
CA LEU A 139 -6.45 -10.48 6.45
C LEU A 139 -7.71 -10.93 5.72
N LYS A 140 -8.88 -10.66 6.30
CA LYS A 140 -10.16 -11.03 5.70
C LYS A 140 -11.13 -9.86 5.81
N SER A 141 -11.57 -9.34 4.66
CA SER A 141 -12.54 -8.24 4.63
C SER A 141 -13.88 -8.64 5.23
N LEU A 142 -14.71 -7.64 5.53
CA LEU A 142 -16.07 -7.84 6.03
C LEU A 142 -16.96 -8.63 5.05
N SER A 143 -16.63 -8.62 3.75
CA SER A 143 -17.32 -9.40 2.70
C SER A 143 -16.61 -10.71 2.36
N ASP A 144 -15.83 -11.24 3.30
CA ASP A 144 -15.14 -12.52 3.22
C ASP A 144 -14.08 -12.67 2.11
N VAL A 145 -13.65 -11.58 1.46
CA VAL A 145 -12.49 -11.60 0.56
C VAL A 145 -11.21 -11.72 1.38
N GLU A 146 -10.37 -12.69 1.05
CA GLU A 146 -9.07 -12.92 1.65
C GLU A 146 -7.99 -12.03 1.03
N PHE A 147 -7.12 -11.52 1.89
CA PHE A 147 -5.98 -10.70 1.54
C PHE A 147 -4.73 -11.20 2.27
N THR A 148 -3.58 -11.06 1.62
CA THR A 148 -2.27 -11.29 2.24
C THR A 148 -1.51 -9.98 2.25
N GLY A 149 -1.21 -9.49 3.45
CA GLY A 149 -0.36 -8.32 3.68
C GLY A 149 1.10 -8.74 3.84
N PHE A 150 1.98 -8.21 3.01
CA PHE A 150 3.44 -8.32 3.13
C PHE A 150 4.01 -6.99 3.62
N ALA A 151 4.75 -6.99 4.72
CA ALA A 151 5.39 -5.81 5.26
C ALA A 151 6.89 -6.05 5.44
N LYS A 152 7.70 -5.03 5.17
CA LYS A 152 9.13 -5.04 5.50
C LYS A 152 9.56 -3.74 6.20
N ASP A 153 10.51 -3.88 7.10
CA ASP A 153 11.21 -2.76 7.72
C ASP A 153 12.36 -2.26 6.84
N ASN A 154 12.80 -1.02 7.07
CA ASN A 154 13.90 -0.41 6.35
C ASN A 154 15.27 -1.08 6.59
N GLN A 155 15.39 -1.90 7.63
CA GLN A 155 16.58 -2.71 7.93
C GLN A 155 16.73 -3.90 6.98
N ASP A 156 15.66 -4.34 6.32
CA ASP A 156 15.72 -5.42 5.32
C ASP A 156 15.98 -4.84 3.93
N VAL A 157 17.24 -4.82 3.50
CA VAL A 157 17.66 -4.13 2.27
C VAL A 157 17.43 -5.02 1.04
N VAL A 158 16.17 -5.24 0.70
CA VAL A 158 15.74 -6.10 -0.41
C VAL A 158 14.61 -5.47 -1.24
N ASP A 159 14.42 -5.96 -2.47
CA ASP A 159 13.25 -5.64 -3.30
C ASP A 159 12.01 -6.39 -2.77
N LEU A 160 10.94 -5.64 -2.49
CA LEU A 160 9.68 -6.18 -1.96
C LEU A 160 9.09 -7.22 -2.91
N TYR A 161 9.20 -7.01 -4.22
CA TYR A 161 8.53 -7.87 -5.21
C TYR A 161 9.31 -9.17 -5.44
N SER A 162 10.62 -9.08 -5.70
CA SER A 162 11.41 -10.26 -6.08
C SER A 162 11.90 -11.11 -4.92
N GLU A 163 12.08 -10.54 -3.72
CA GLU A 163 12.61 -11.27 -2.56
C GLU A 163 11.53 -11.64 -1.53
N ILE A 164 10.35 -11.01 -1.59
CA ILE A 164 9.26 -11.26 -0.64
C ILE A 164 8.01 -11.77 -1.36
N ILE A 165 7.33 -10.95 -2.17
CA ILE A 165 6.01 -11.30 -2.71
C ILE A 165 6.09 -12.48 -3.68
N GLY A 166 6.92 -12.40 -4.73
CA GLY A 166 7.03 -13.42 -5.76
C GLY A 166 7.38 -14.81 -5.20
N PRO A 167 8.43 -14.93 -4.36
CA PRO A 167 8.78 -16.20 -3.73
C PRO A 167 7.73 -16.73 -2.76
N LYS A 168 7.04 -15.86 -2.00
CA LYS A 168 6.01 -16.29 -1.03
C LYS A 168 4.74 -16.79 -1.68
N LEU A 169 4.35 -16.15 -2.79
CA LEU A 169 3.18 -16.53 -3.55
C LEU A 169 3.49 -17.57 -4.64
N GLU A 170 4.76 -17.90 -4.86
CA GLU A 170 5.23 -18.82 -5.91
C GLU A 170 4.73 -18.44 -7.31
N ILE A 171 4.69 -17.13 -7.61
CA ILE A 171 4.22 -16.59 -8.90
C ILE A 171 5.23 -15.66 -9.53
N ASN A 172 5.14 -15.55 -10.85
CA ASN A 172 5.80 -14.49 -11.61
C ASN A 172 4.95 -13.22 -11.57
N LEU A 173 5.59 -12.06 -11.48
CA LEU A 173 4.94 -10.77 -11.31
C LEU A 173 5.22 -9.83 -12.48
N ILE A 174 4.19 -9.10 -12.89
CA ILE A 174 4.29 -7.88 -13.70
C ILE A 174 4.05 -6.71 -12.74
N VAL A 175 5.01 -5.78 -12.66
CA VAL A 175 5.03 -4.72 -11.65
C VAL A 175 5.04 -3.34 -12.30
N GLU A 176 4.11 -2.49 -11.90
CA GLU A 176 4.16 -1.06 -12.21
C GLU A 176 4.55 -0.31 -10.95
N THR A 177 5.54 0.57 -11.05
CA THR A 177 5.93 1.48 -9.99
C THR A 177 6.60 2.73 -10.56
N TRP A 178 6.56 3.80 -9.77
CA TRP A 178 7.31 5.02 -10.10
C TRP A 178 8.82 4.81 -10.07
N ARG A 179 9.45 4.69 -11.23
CA ARG A 179 10.91 4.49 -11.31
C ARG A 179 11.65 5.79 -11.63
N ARG A 180 11.34 6.83 -10.84
CA ARG A 180 12.10 8.07 -10.74
C ARG A 180 12.47 8.34 -9.28
N GLY A 181 13.71 8.04 -8.92
CA GLY A 181 14.19 8.24 -7.56
C GLY A 181 15.71 8.21 -7.49
N ALA A 182 16.24 8.23 -6.27
CA ALA A 182 17.67 8.06 -6.06
C ALA A 182 18.12 6.62 -6.35
N GLY A 183 19.35 6.47 -6.82
CA GLY A 183 19.94 5.18 -7.19
C GLY A 183 19.50 4.72 -8.58
N GLN A 184 19.83 3.48 -8.91
CA GLN A 184 19.47 2.89 -10.19
C GLN A 184 18.04 2.32 -10.18
N VAL A 185 17.43 2.28 -11.36
CA VAL A 185 16.22 1.46 -11.59
C VAL A 185 16.64 0.00 -11.42
N LEU A 186 15.84 -0.80 -10.72
CA LEU A 186 16.15 -2.23 -10.58
C LEU A 186 15.92 -2.94 -11.92
N GLU A 187 16.87 -3.79 -12.30
CA GLU A 187 16.74 -4.66 -13.46
C GLU A 187 15.63 -5.72 -13.25
N PRO A 188 15.03 -6.26 -14.33
CA PRO A 188 14.09 -7.35 -14.22
C PRO A 188 14.74 -8.55 -13.50
N PHE A 189 13.99 -9.15 -12.58
CA PHE A 189 14.46 -10.29 -11.79
C PHE A 189 14.09 -11.58 -12.50
N CYS A 190 15.10 -12.38 -12.87
CA CYS A 190 14.92 -13.49 -13.80
C CYS A 190 15.53 -14.78 -13.24
N ARG A 191 14.85 -15.40 -12.26
CA ARG A 191 15.23 -16.73 -11.74
C ARG A 191 14.28 -17.80 -12.24
N LEU A 192 14.71 -19.07 -12.19
CA LEU A 192 13.89 -20.22 -12.61
C LEU A 192 12.58 -20.33 -11.82
N SER A 193 12.62 -20.02 -10.52
CA SER A 193 11.47 -20.13 -9.62
C SER A 193 10.56 -18.89 -9.62
N THR A 194 11.08 -17.72 -10.00
CA THR A 194 10.38 -16.45 -9.85
C THR A 194 10.92 -15.43 -10.84
N LYS A 195 10.01 -14.79 -11.58
CA LYS A 195 10.28 -13.66 -12.46
C LYS A 195 9.55 -12.42 -11.99
N VAL A 196 10.22 -11.27 -11.99
CA VAL A 196 9.60 -9.96 -11.75
C VAL A 196 10.01 -9.02 -12.88
N ILE A 197 9.05 -8.73 -13.74
CA ILE A 197 9.19 -7.82 -14.88
C ILE A 197 8.36 -6.56 -14.64
N ASP A 198 8.77 -5.45 -15.25
CA ASP A 198 8.19 -4.14 -15.01
C ASP A 198 7.41 -3.61 -16.21
N VAL A 199 6.29 -2.97 -15.93
CA VAL A 199 5.50 -2.18 -16.88
C VAL A 199 6.27 -0.93 -17.28
N GLN A 200 6.49 -0.73 -18.58
CA GLN A 200 7.16 0.45 -19.14
C GLN A 200 6.16 1.54 -19.53
N ALA A 201 5.00 1.14 -20.04
CA ALA A 201 3.93 2.04 -20.42
C ALA A 201 2.57 1.40 -20.17
N ILE A 202 1.58 2.24 -19.87
CA ILE A 202 0.19 1.85 -19.82
C ILE A 202 -0.65 2.64 -20.82
N ASN A 203 -1.70 2.01 -21.30
CA ASN A 203 -2.68 2.58 -22.21
C ASN A 203 -4.09 2.28 -21.70
N MET A 204 -4.86 3.32 -21.41
CA MET A 204 -6.21 3.22 -20.85
C MET A 204 -7.23 3.89 -21.76
N THR A 205 -8.32 3.19 -22.06
CA THR A 205 -9.48 3.76 -22.76
C THR A 205 -10.66 3.87 -21.82
N PHE A 206 -11.14 5.10 -21.59
CA PHE A 206 -12.30 5.35 -20.73
C PHE A 206 -13.60 5.26 -21.54
N LYS A 207 -14.44 4.29 -21.18
CA LYS A 207 -15.72 3.97 -21.86
C LYS A 207 -16.67 5.15 -22.05
N ASN A 208 -16.58 6.17 -21.20
CA ASN A 208 -17.56 7.25 -21.21
C ASN A 208 -17.33 8.29 -22.33
N ASN A 209 -16.17 8.30 -23.02
CA ASN A 209 -15.88 9.31 -24.07
C ASN A 209 -14.85 8.85 -25.13
N ASP A 210 -14.54 7.55 -25.23
CA ASP A 210 -13.40 7.02 -26.03
C ASP A 210 -12.08 7.77 -25.77
N LYS A 211 -11.95 8.38 -24.59
CA LYS A 211 -10.75 9.12 -24.21
C LYS A 211 -9.67 8.09 -23.94
N GLN A 212 -8.65 8.10 -24.78
CA GLN A 212 -7.42 7.35 -24.57
C GLN A 212 -6.47 8.18 -23.71
N ILE A 213 -5.86 7.52 -22.72
CA ILE A 213 -4.81 8.08 -21.88
C ILE A 213 -3.68 7.07 -21.87
N ASP A 214 -2.51 7.50 -22.31
CA ASP A 214 -1.27 6.76 -22.24
C ASP A 214 -0.25 7.53 -21.41
N PHE A 215 0.56 6.81 -20.64
CA PHE A 215 1.73 7.36 -19.96
C PHE A 215 2.71 6.25 -19.59
N THR A 216 3.94 6.67 -19.30
CA THR A 216 5.02 5.76 -18.89
C THR A 216 5.12 5.69 -17.38
N TYR A 217 5.84 4.68 -16.89
CA TYR A 217 6.18 4.50 -15.46
C TYR A 217 6.80 5.76 -14.81
N THR A 218 7.33 6.70 -15.60
CA THR A 218 7.92 7.95 -15.10
C THR A 218 6.89 9.00 -14.66
N GLN A 219 5.64 8.83 -15.12
CA GLN A 219 4.48 9.67 -14.85
C GLN A 219 3.42 8.94 -14.01
N ASP A 220 3.72 7.74 -13.51
CA ASP A 220 2.83 6.99 -12.64
C ASP A 220 3.42 6.86 -11.23
N HIS A 221 2.71 7.37 -10.22
CA HIS A 221 3.03 7.12 -8.81
C HIS A 221 2.35 5.87 -8.24
N SER A 222 1.42 5.29 -8.99
CA SER A 222 0.76 4.06 -8.64
C SER A 222 1.79 2.93 -8.50
N LYS A 223 1.48 1.97 -7.64
CA LYS A 223 2.37 0.84 -7.35
C LYS A 223 1.54 -0.41 -7.18
N TRP A 224 1.68 -1.30 -8.14
CA TRP A 224 0.93 -2.52 -8.16
C TRP A 224 1.71 -3.62 -8.83
N ALA A 225 1.34 -4.85 -8.46
CA ALA A 225 1.81 -6.03 -9.14
C ALA A 225 0.62 -6.91 -9.48
N ILE A 226 0.69 -7.59 -10.62
CA ILE A 226 -0.23 -8.67 -10.96
C ILE A 226 0.55 -9.94 -11.26
N SER A 227 -0.08 -11.09 -11.07
CA SER A 227 0.46 -12.34 -11.59
C SER A 227 0.62 -12.26 -13.11
N GLN A 228 1.73 -12.79 -13.62
CA GLN A 228 1.95 -12.87 -15.08
C GLN A 228 0.98 -13.87 -15.73
N ASP A 229 0.73 -15.00 -15.06
CA ASP A 229 -0.30 -15.96 -15.46
C ASP A 229 -1.69 -15.55 -14.97
N SER A 230 -2.72 -16.06 -15.63
CA SER A 230 -4.11 -15.83 -15.26
C SER A 230 -4.65 -16.81 -14.22
N ALA A 231 -3.92 -17.88 -13.88
CA ALA A 231 -4.41 -18.96 -13.03
C ALA A 231 -4.59 -18.48 -11.58
N SER A 232 -3.64 -17.70 -11.07
CA SER A 232 -3.77 -17.08 -9.74
C SER A 232 -4.64 -15.82 -9.74
N SER A 233 -4.69 -15.08 -10.86
CA SER A 233 -5.38 -13.78 -10.96
C SER A 233 -5.03 -12.84 -9.79
N MET A 234 -3.76 -12.88 -9.37
CA MET A 234 -3.29 -12.18 -8.18
C MET A 234 -3.11 -10.69 -8.48
N VAL A 235 -3.54 -9.84 -7.57
CA VAL A 235 -3.37 -8.38 -7.62
C VAL A 235 -2.79 -7.93 -6.29
N CYS A 236 -1.74 -7.12 -6.33
CA CYS A 236 -1.12 -6.51 -5.17
C CYS A 236 -1.12 -5.00 -5.34
N VAL A 237 -1.52 -4.26 -4.29
CA VAL A 237 -1.33 -2.81 -4.17
C VAL A 237 -0.23 -2.57 -3.16
N ALA A 238 0.77 -1.77 -3.53
CA ALA A 238 2.04 -1.71 -2.82
C ALA A 238 2.47 -0.28 -2.49
N ASP A 239 3.44 -0.21 -1.57
CA ASP A 239 4.01 1.01 -1.07
C ASP A 239 5.32 1.37 -1.79
N LEU A 240 6.14 0.39 -2.17
CA LEU A 240 7.52 0.63 -2.61
C LEU A 240 7.68 0.64 -4.13
N ASN A 241 8.52 1.55 -4.63
CA ASN A 241 8.97 1.53 -6.03
C ASN A 241 10.08 0.49 -6.25
N ARG A 242 10.29 0.07 -7.49
CA ARG A 242 11.45 -0.75 -7.90
C ARG A 242 12.67 0.11 -8.27
N MET A 243 13.14 0.89 -7.29
CA MET A 243 14.39 1.65 -7.33
C MET A 243 15.32 1.17 -6.21
N GLU A 244 16.63 1.18 -6.42
CA GLU A 244 17.63 0.73 -5.44
C GLU A 244 17.46 1.42 -4.07
N SER A 245 17.18 2.72 -4.07
CA SER A 245 16.95 3.48 -2.82
C SER A 245 15.78 2.96 -1.99
N GLN A 246 14.78 2.33 -2.59
CA GLN A 246 13.60 1.82 -1.86
C GLN A 246 13.91 0.54 -1.09
N GLY A 247 14.98 -0.18 -1.42
CA GLY A 247 15.43 -1.32 -0.62
C GLY A 247 15.69 -0.94 0.84
N LYS A 248 16.15 0.30 1.09
CA LYS A 248 16.46 0.84 2.43
C LYS A 248 15.27 1.53 3.10
N ARG A 249 14.05 1.27 2.65
CA ARG A 249 12.82 1.87 3.19
C ARG A 249 11.85 0.81 3.67
N GLY A 250 11.09 1.16 4.70
CA GLY A 250 9.98 0.35 5.15
C GLY A 250 8.76 0.53 4.24
N GLY A 251 7.90 -0.47 4.18
CA GLY A 251 6.72 -0.47 3.32
C GLY A 251 6.22 -1.87 3.10
N GLY A 252 5.06 -1.99 2.46
CA GLY A 252 4.45 -3.28 2.22
C GLY A 252 3.62 -3.34 0.94
N ALA A 253 2.84 -4.41 0.87
CA ALA A 253 1.79 -4.59 -0.13
C ALA A 253 0.64 -5.39 0.49
N VAL A 254 -0.55 -5.17 -0.06
CA VAL A 254 -1.73 -6.00 0.20
C VAL A 254 -2.13 -6.68 -1.10
N CYS A 255 -2.11 -8.00 -1.10
CA CYS A 255 -2.38 -8.87 -2.24
C CYS A 255 -3.70 -9.61 -2.07
N PHE A 256 -4.43 -9.84 -3.16
CA PHE A 256 -5.68 -10.60 -3.22
C PHE A 256 -5.91 -11.18 -4.61
N SER A 257 -6.66 -12.28 -4.69
CA SER A 257 -7.07 -12.84 -5.98
C SER A 257 -8.38 -12.19 -6.44
N SER A 258 -8.37 -11.64 -7.66
CA SER A 258 -9.59 -11.10 -8.28
C SER A 258 -9.45 -11.07 -9.79
N LYS A 259 -10.08 -12.02 -10.47
CA LYS A 259 -10.05 -12.11 -11.94
C LYS A 259 -10.52 -10.84 -12.66
N PRO A 260 -11.62 -10.15 -12.24
CA PRO A 260 -12.04 -8.91 -12.89
C PRO A 260 -11.01 -7.79 -12.74
N VAL A 261 -10.43 -7.62 -11.54
CA VAL A 261 -9.44 -6.57 -11.27
C VAL A 261 -8.14 -6.90 -11.99
N TRP A 262 -7.64 -8.13 -11.85
CA TRP A 262 -6.46 -8.61 -12.57
C TRP A 262 -6.57 -8.36 -14.08
N LYS A 263 -7.72 -8.68 -14.68
CA LYS A 263 -7.96 -8.45 -16.11
C LYS A 263 -7.95 -6.96 -16.46
N ALA A 264 -8.50 -6.10 -15.60
CA ALA A 264 -8.46 -4.66 -15.81
C ALA A 264 -7.02 -4.13 -15.83
N PHE A 265 -6.21 -4.51 -14.84
CA PHE A 265 -4.78 -4.16 -14.80
C PHE A 265 -3.99 -4.76 -15.96
N LYS A 266 -4.25 -6.03 -16.31
CA LYS A 266 -3.56 -6.69 -17.43
C LYS A 266 -3.85 -6.02 -18.77
N ASN A 267 -5.09 -5.56 -18.97
CA ASN A 267 -5.53 -4.94 -20.23
C ASN A 267 -4.96 -3.54 -20.46
N ILE A 268 -4.50 -2.86 -19.41
CA ILE A 268 -3.92 -1.52 -19.54
C ILE A 268 -2.41 -1.55 -19.73
N VAL A 269 -1.75 -2.71 -19.56
CA VAL A 269 -0.31 -2.85 -19.82
C VAL A 269 -0.07 -2.79 -21.33
N ASP A 270 0.68 -1.78 -21.75
CA ASP A 270 1.04 -1.55 -23.16
C ASP A 270 2.43 -2.10 -23.47
N ASP A 271 3.40 -1.83 -22.58
CA ASP A 271 4.79 -2.27 -22.73
C ASP A 271 5.37 -2.79 -21.41
N ILE A 272 6.28 -3.76 -21.49
CA ILE A 272 6.97 -4.39 -20.36
C ILE A 272 8.45 -4.59 -20.70
N ASN A 273 9.33 -4.53 -19.69
CA ASN A 273 10.68 -5.04 -19.87
C ASN A 273 10.67 -6.58 -19.89
N SER A 274 11.77 -7.16 -20.36
CA SER A 274 11.94 -8.59 -20.47
C SER A 274 13.22 -9.04 -19.80
N CYS A 275 13.22 -10.29 -19.34
CA CYS A 275 14.46 -11.01 -19.09
C CYS A 275 15.23 -11.15 -20.39
N SER A 276 16.53 -10.90 -20.38
CA SER A 276 17.37 -11.27 -21.52
C SER A 276 17.34 -12.79 -21.69
N ASP A 277 17.17 -13.24 -22.94
CA ASP A 277 17.41 -14.64 -23.29
C ASP A 277 18.92 -14.87 -23.21
N ASN A 278 19.37 -15.64 -22.21
CA ASN A 278 20.71 -16.22 -22.18
C ASN A 278 20.67 -17.60 -22.81
#